data_AF-A0A3L7AGL4-F1
#
_entry.id   AF-A0A3L7AGL4-F1
#
_cell.length_a   1.000
_cell.length_b   1.000
_cell.length_c   1.000
_cell.angle_alpha   90.00
_cell.angle_beta   90.00
_cell.angle_gamma   90.00
#
_symmetry.space_group_name_H-M   'P 1'
#
loop_
_entity.id
_entity.type
_entity.pdbx_description
1 polymer ?
#
loop_
_entity_poly.entity_id
_entity_poly.type
_entity_poly.pdbx_seq_one_letter_code
_entity_poly.pdbx_strand_id
1 'polypeptide(L)'
;MTITAAADGSALGNPGPAGWAWFVNENCWAAGGWPHATNNQGELQAVLELFRATAHLDEDLLILCDSQYVINSVTKWMPGWKRKGWRKADGKPVLNVEILQQIDEALQGRRYRFEWVKGHANHPLNEAADERARAVSTAYQNRTAIPSGPGWTGAGSTDGATGAPRTTEAPRTTEAPRVPAFTEEPAQPGLFDWAEEPATVSLTLNLDADTHTRLLSRARAERLSPEALIRSLL
;
A
#
# COMPACT_ATOMS: atom_id res chain seq x y z
N MET A 1 1.75 13.36 23.69
CA MET A 1 1.53 14.01 22.37
C MET A 1 1.38 12.91 21.35
N THR A 2 0.56 13.09 20.31
CA THR A 2 0.32 12.08 19.28
C THR A 2 0.83 12.62 17.94
N ILE A 3 1.66 11.84 17.26
CA ILE A 3 2.13 12.11 15.90
C ILE A 3 1.12 11.50 14.94
N THR A 4 0.57 12.29 14.03
CA THR A 4 -0.28 11.81 12.95
C THR A 4 0.55 11.73 11.68
N ALA A 5 0.55 10.57 11.04
CA ALA A 5 1.22 10.32 9.77
C ALA A 5 0.31 9.51 8.85
N ALA A 6 0.52 9.60 7.54
CA ALA A 6 -0.03 8.66 6.58
C ALA A 6 1.07 7.74 6.05
N ALA A 7 0.69 6.53 5.63
CA ALA A 7 1.59 5.57 5.00
C ALA A 7 0.86 4.89 3.84
N ASP A 8 1.50 4.89 2.66
CA ASP A 8 0.91 4.37 1.43
C ASP A 8 1.96 3.72 0.51
N GLY A 9 1.49 2.84 -0.37
CA GLY A 9 2.26 2.11 -1.37
C GLY A 9 1.68 2.25 -2.76
N SER A 10 2.55 2.12 -3.77
CA SER A 10 2.16 2.14 -5.18
C SER A 10 2.91 1.06 -5.94
N ALA A 11 2.25 0.43 -6.91
CA ALA A 11 2.91 -0.41 -7.91
C ALA A 11 2.35 -0.15 -9.32
N LEU A 12 3.24 0.02 -10.30
CA LEU A 12 2.91 0.14 -11.72
C LEU A 12 2.90 -1.25 -12.36
N GLY A 13 1.77 -1.94 -12.20
CA GLY A 13 1.66 -3.39 -12.42
C GLY A 13 1.90 -4.16 -11.12
N ASN A 14 1.28 -5.34 -10.96
CA ASN A 14 1.30 -6.07 -9.69
C ASN A 14 1.62 -7.57 -9.92
N PRO A 15 2.91 -7.97 -9.94
CA PRO A 15 4.09 -7.18 -9.57
C PRO A 15 4.63 -6.26 -10.68
N GLY A 16 5.34 -5.20 -10.28
CA GLY A 16 5.93 -4.18 -11.17
C GLY A 16 6.81 -3.17 -10.41
N PRO A 17 7.29 -2.10 -11.06
CA PRO A 17 7.95 -0.98 -10.37
C PRO A 17 7.08 -0.47 -9.24
N ALA A 18 7.64 -0.40 -8.03
CA ALA A 18 6.87 -0.13 -6.83
C ALA A 18 7.54 0.92 -5.94
N GLY A 19 6.73 1.64 -5.20
CA GLY A 19 7.13 2.68 -4.26
C GLY A 19 6.36 2.56 -2.96
N TRP A 20 6.95 3.11 -1.91
CA TRP A 20 6.38 3.28 -0.60
C TRP A 20 6.67 4.70 -0.13
N ALA A 21 5.78 5.27 0.68
CA ALA A 21 6.03 6.55 1.33
C ALA A 21 5.28 6.65 2.66
N TRP A 22 5.88 7.32 3.63
CA TRP A 22 5.18 7.84 4.79
C TRP A 22 5.31 9.36 4.83
N PHE A 23 4.29 10.01 5.36
CA PHE A 23 4.16 11.46 5.33
C PHE A 23 3.59 12.00 6.65
N VAL A 24 4.28 12.97 7.26
CA VAL A 24 3.77 13.76 8.38
C VAL A 24 3.46 15.18 7.90
N ASN A 25 4.43 15.80 7.21
CA ASN A 25 4.31 17.11 6.59
C ASN A 25 5.39 17.25 5.49
N GLU A 26 5.39 18.37 4.77
CA GLU A 26 6.32 18.64 3.65
C GLU A 26 7.81 18.57 4.01
N ASN A 27 8.16 18.84 5.27
CA ASN A 27 9.53 18.77 5.77
C ASN A 27 9.86 17.43 6.43
N CYS A 28 8.87 16.57 6.67
CA CYS A 28 8.98 15.33 7.43
C CYS A 28 8.24 14.20 6.71
N TRP A 29 8.94 13.57 5.76
CA TRP A 29 8.46 12.44 4.97
C TRP A 29 9.65 11.65 4.43
N ALA A 30 9.42 10.37 4.13
CA ALA A 30 10.37 9.58 3.37
C ALA A 30 9.66 8.69 2.37
N ALA A 31 10.37 8.35 1.30
CA ALA A 31 9.91 7.44 0.27
C ALA A 31 11.06 6.57 -0.24
N GLY A 32 10.71 5.46 -0.86
CA GLY A 32 11.65 4.53 -1.47
C GLY A 32 10.88 3.46 -2.23
N GLY A 33 11.57 2.46 -2.78
CA GLY A 33 10.88 1.45 -3.57
C GLY A 33 11.80 0.42 -4.20
N TRP A 34 11.26 -0.27 -5.21
CA TRP A 34 11.94 -1.34 -5.93
C TRP A 34 11.56 -1.32 -7.41
N PRO A 35 12.44 -1.80 -8.31
CA PRO A 35 12.10 -2.00 -9.72
C PRO A 35 11.03 -3.08 -9.93
N HIS A 36 10.87 -4.01 -8.97
CA HIS A 36 9.90 -5.10 -9.05
C HIS A 36 9.42 -5.51 -7.65
N ALA A 37 8.20 -5.15 -7.30
CA ALA A 37 7.48 -5.60 -6.10
C ALA A 37 5.97 -5.48 -6.32
N THR A 38 5.19 -5.88 -5.32
CA THR A 38 3.72 -5.75 -5.30
C THR A 38 3.26 -4.50 -4.56
N ASN A 39 2.01 -4.09 -4.78
CA ASN A 39 1.42 -2.98 -4.04
C ASN A 39 1.45 -3.22 -2.52
N ASN A 40 1.04 -4.42 -2.10
CA ASN A 40 1.01 -4.83 -0.70
C ASN A 40 2.40 -4.77 -0.02
N GLN A 41 3.48 -5.05 -0.76
CA GLN A 41 4.84 -4.89 -0.25
C GLN A 41 5.18 -3.41 -0.04
N GLY A 42 4.80 -2.54 -0.97
CA GLY A 42 4.94 -1.08 -0.83
C GLY A 42 4.20 -0.54 0.40
N GLU A 43 2.93 -0.90 0.56
CA GLU A 43 2.09 -0.44 1.67
C GLU A 43 2.64 -0.92 3.04
N LEU A 44 3.04 -2.19 3.15
CA LEU A 44 3.66 -2.72 4.37
C LEU A 44 4.99 -2.03 4.67
N GLN A 45 5.81 -1.77 3.65
CA GLN A 45 7.10 -1.11 3.83
C GLN A 45 6.93 0.33 4.29
N ALA A 46 5.95 1.06 3.77
CA ALA A 46 5.66 2.43 4.21
C ALA A 46 5.43 2.49 5.73
N VAL A 47 4.65 1.56 6.26
CA VAL A 47 4.39 1.42 7.69
C VAL A 47 5.65 1.02 8.46
N LEU A 48 6.42 0.04 7.96
CA LEU A 48 7.68 -0.36 8.58
C LEU A 48 8.67 0.80 8.70
N GLU A 49 8.85 1.56 7.62
CA GLU A 49 9.79 2.68 7.58
C GLU A 49 9.32 3.85 8.44
N LEU A 50 8.01 4.08 8.57
CA LEU A 50 7.48 5.04 9.54
C LEU A 50 7.83 4.61 10.98
N PHE A 51 7.65 3.32 11.31
CA PHE A 51 8.00 2.83 12.65
C PHE A 51 9.50 2.94 12.92
N ARG A 52 10.35 2.70 11.93
CA ARG A 52 11.80 2.87 12.06
C ARG A 52 12.20 4.33 12.24
N ALA A 53 11.65 5.22 11.41
CA ALA A 53 11.94 6.65 11.44
C ALA A 53 11.62 7.27 12.81
N THR A 54 10.60 6.75 13.48
CA THR A 54 10.13 7.25 14.76
C THR A 54 10.56 6.39 15.96
N ALA A 55 11.43 5.38 15.78
CA ALA A 55 11.77 4.42 16.84
C ALA A 55 12.42 5.04 18.10
N HIS A 56 13.04 6.22 17.95
CA HIS A 56 13.69 6.97 19.04
C HIS A 56 12.72 7.86 19.83
N LEU A 57 11.43 7.81 19.49
CA LEU A 57 10.38 8.66 20.06
C LEU A 57 9.46 7.85 20.98
N ASP A 58 9.01 8.50 22.04
CA ASP A 58 8.07 7.95 23.01
C ASP A 58 6.63 8.32 22.71
N GLU A 59 6.37 9.18 21.73
CA GLU A 59 5.03 9.65 21.35
C GLU A 59 4.15 8.55 20.72
N ASP A 60 2.84 8.71 20.88
CA ASP A 60 1.86 7.82 20.26
C ASP A 60 1.78 8.09 18.76
N LEU A 61 1.62 7.04 17.94
CA LEU A 61 1.42 7.16 16.50
C LEU A 61 -0.04 6.95 16.09
N LEU A 62 -0.61 7.91 15.38
CA LEU A 62 -1.80 7.72 14.57
C LEU A 62 -1.38 7.55 13.11
N ILE A 63 -1.64 6.38 12.54
CA ILE A 63 -1.30 6.06 11.16
C ILE A 63 -2.57 6.03 10.32
N LEU A 64 -2.69 6.95 9.37
CA LEU A 64 -3.70 6.94 8.33
C LEU A 64 -3.25 5.99 7.22
N CYS A 65 -4.11 5.07 6.82
CA CYS A 65 -3.84 4.11 5.76
C CYS A 65 -5.16 3.70 5.10
N ASP A 66 -5.19 3.61 3.77
CA ASP A 66 -6.34 3.11 3.04
C ASP A 66 -6.28 1.60 2.76
N SER A 67 -5.12 0.97 2.98
CA SER A 67 -4.94 -0.47 2.90
C SER A 67 -5.53 -1.22 4.09
N GLN A 68 -6.68 -1.84 3.86
CA GLN A 68 -7.23 -2.81 4.80
C GLN A 68 -6.31 -4.02 4.99
N TYR A 69 -5.53 -4.39 3.96
CA TYR A 69 -4.59 -5.49 4.05
C TYR A 69 -3.52 -5.21 5.11
N VAL A 70 -2.90 -4.02 5.08
CA VAL A 70 -1.89 -3.62 6.07
C VAL A 70 -2.50 -3.55 7.46
N ILE A 71 -3.63 -2.83 7.60
CA ILE A 71 -4.29 -2.64 8.91
C ILE A 71 -4.63 -4.00 9.52
N ASN A 72 -5.28 -4.90 8.77
CA ASN A 72 -5.67 -6.21 9.28
C ASN A 72 -4.45 -7.12 9.54
N SER A 73 -3.42 -7.05 8.70
CA SER A 73 -2.18 -7.81 8.89
C SER A 73 -1.53 -7.47 10.22
N VAL A 74 -1.37 -6.18 10.53
CA VAL A 74 -0.73 -5.75 11.77
C VAL A 74 -1.63 -5.96 12.99
N THR A 75 -2.90 -5.60 12.90
CA THR A 75 -3.77 -5.52 14.09
C THR A 75 -4.54 -6.81 14.39
N LYS A 76 -4.94 -7.58 13.38
CA LYS A 76 -5.82 -8.75 13.55
C LYS A 76 -5.10 -10.08 13.33
N TRP A 77 -4.27 -10.18 12.30
CA TRP A 77 -3.77 -11.47 11.83
C TRP A 77 -2.40 -11.83 12.42
N MET A 78 -1.49 -10.87 12.51
CA MET A 78 -0.13 -11.07 13.02
C MET A 78 -0.07 -11.79 14.38
N PRO A 79 -0.89 -11.47 15.40
CA PRO A 79 -0.89 -12.22 16.66
C PRO A 79 -1.23 -13.71 16.48
N GLY A 80 -2.10 -14.04 15.53
CA GLY A 80 -2.43 -15.42 15.17
C GLY A 80 -1.29 -16.11 14.43
N TRP A 81 -0.68 -15.43 13.46
CA TRP A 81 0.45 -15.95 12.69
C TRP A 81 1.68 -16.22 13.55
N LYS A 82 2.01 -15.33 14.49
CA LYS A 82 3.12 -15.53 15.46
C LYS A 82 2.94 -16.82 16.26
N ARG A 83 1.73 -17.07 16.78
CA ARG A 83 1.42 -18.31 17.52
C ARG A 83 1.55 -19.57 16.66
N LYS A 84 1.40 -19.45 15.34
CA LYS A 84 1.52 -20.55 14.36
C LYS A 84 2.89 -20.59 13.67
N GLY A 85 3.90 -19.88 14.20
CA GLY A 85 5.24 -19.84 13.61
C GLY A 85 5.26 -19.25 12.20
N TRP A 86 4.43 -18.22 11.97
CA TRP A 86 4.27 -17.51 10.69
C TRP A 86 3.82 -18.39 9.51
N ARG A 87 2.97 -19.37 9.82
CA ARG A 87 2.35 -20.25 8.82
C ARG A 87 0.84 -20.09 8.80
N LYS A 88 0.28 -20.24 7.60
CA LYS A 88 -1.15 -20.35 7.36
C LYS A 88 -1.69 -21.74 7.75
N ALA A 89 -3.00 -21.90 7.74
CA ALA A 89 -3.66 -23.17 8.06
C ALA A 89 -3.29 -24.32 7.10
N ASP A 90 -2.97 -23.98 5.83
CA ASP A 90 -2.48 -24.90 4.80
C ASP A 90 -0.98 -25.25 4.95
N GLY A 91 -0.32 -24.79 6.02
CA GLY A 91 1.10 -25.03 6.29
C GLY A 91 2.06 -24.15 5.49
N LYS A 92 1.57 -23.38 4.51
CA LYS A 92 2.39 -22.46 3.71
C LYS A 92 2.80 -21.24 4.55
N PRO A 93 3.95 -20.61 4.24
CA PRO A 93 4.31 -19.34 4.85
C PRO A 93 3.23 -18.28 4.63
N VAL A 94 3.14 -17.35 5.58
CA VAL A 94 2.35 -16.12 5.40
C VAL A 94 3.01 -15.28 4.30
N LEU A 95 2.20 -14.67 3.43
CA LEU A 95 2.72 -13.75 2.41
C LEU A 95 3.36 -12.53 3.06
N ASN A 96 4.47 -12.05 2.50
CA ASN A 96 5.24 -10.91 3.01
C ASN A 96 5.73 -11.10 4.46
N VAL A 97 5.94 -12.35 4.89
CA VAL A 97 6.36 -12.68 6.26
C VAL A 97 7.62 -11.95 6.68
N GLU A 98 8.56 -11.74 5.77
CA GLU A 98 9.82 -11.05 6.03
C GLU A 98 9.61 -9.59 6.43
N ILE A 99 8.69 -8.88 5.76
CA ILE A 99 8.35 -7.48 6.12
C ILE A 99 7.54 -7.46 7.41
N LEU A 100 6.58 -8.39 7.56
CA LEU A 100 5.73 -8.47 8.75
C LEU A 100 6.52 -8.79 10.02
N GLN A 101 7.55 -9.63 9.95
CA GLN A 101 8.44 -9.89 11.08
C GLN A 101 9.23 -8.64 11.48
N GLN A 102 9.73 -7.87 10.51
CA GLN A 102 10.39 -6.60 10.78
C GLN A 102 9.43 -5.56 11.39
N ILE A 103 8.16 -5.55 10.97
CA ILE A 103 7.14 -4.71 11.61
C ILE A 103 6.93 -5.17 13.06
N ASP A 104 6.77 -6.48 13.30
CA ASP A 104 6.59 -7.03 14.66
C ASP A 104 7.73 -6.65 15.62
N GLU A 105 8.97 -6.66 15.12
CA GLU A 105 10.14 -6.19 15.86
C GLU A 105 10.07 -4.68 16.14
N ALA A 106 9.75 -3.88 15.11
CA ALA A 106 9.66 -2.42 15.22
C ALA A 106 8.49 -1.93 16.10
N LEU A 107 7.52 -2.80 16.40
CA LEU A 107 6.35 -2.50 17.23
C LEU A 107 6.59 -2.72 18.74
N GLN A 108 7.68 -3.38 19.13
CA GLN A 108 7.93 -3.70 20.54
C GLN A 108 8.02 -2.43 21.40
N GLY A 109 7.15 -2.33 22.42
CA GLY A 109 7.11 -1.18 23.34
C GLY A 109 6.44 0.07 22.78
N ARG A 110 5.82 0.02 21.60
CA ARG A 110 5.30 1.19 20.88
C ARG A 110 3.79 1.36 21.08
N ARG A 111 3.34 2.61 21.17
CA ARG A 111 1.91 2.95 21.21
C ARG A 111 1.49 3.49 19.86
N TYR A 112 0.57 2.78 19.20
CA TYR A 112 0.10 3.14 17.88
C TYR A 112 -1.38 2.79 17.70
N ARG A 113 -2.04 3.50 16.78
CA ARG A 113 -3.37 3.16 16.27
C ARG A 113 -3.41 3.41 14.76
N PHE A 114 -4.18 2.58 14.06
CA PHE A 114 -4.53 2.82 12.68
C PHE A 114 -5.89 3.50 12.57
N GLU A 115 -6.02 4.37 11.59
CA GLU A 115 -7.31 4.91 11.15
C GLU A 115 -7.44 4.63 9.66
N TRP A 116 -8.44 3.81 9.32
CA TRP A 116 -8.71 3.51 7.93
C TRP A 116 -9.34 4.73 7.27
N VAL A 117 -8.71 5.20 6.20
CA VAL A 117 -9.23 6.27 5.36
C VAL A 117 -9.63 5.70 4.02
N LYS A 118 -10.60 6.31 3.36
CA LYS A 118 -10.94 5.93 1.99
C LYS A 118 -9.92 6.58 1.06
N GLY A 119 -9.26 5.79 0.22
CA GLY A 119 -8.38 6.30 -0.83
C GLY A 119 -9.12 7.28 -1.76
N HIS A 120 -8.42 8.32 -2.22
CA HIS A 120 -8.96 9.36 -3.10
C HIS A 120 -10.22 10.08 -2.58
N ALA A 121 -10.29 10.32 -1.26
CA ALA A 121 -11.44 10.93 -0.61
C ALA A 121 -11.12 12.26 0.11
N ASN A 122 -10.16 13.06 -0.38
CA ASN A 122 -9.74 14.34 0.22
C ASN A 122 -9.14 14.18 1.62
N HIS A 123 -8.24 13.21 1.81
CA HIS A 123 -7.43 13.07 3.03
C HIS A 123 -6.00 13.58 2.73
N PRO A 124 -5.65 14.84 3.05
CA PRO A 124 -4.44 15.47 2.52
C PRO A 124 -3.15 14.73 2.86
N LEU A 125 -3.04 14.15 4.06
CA LEU A 125 -1.86 13.37 4.44
C LEU A 125 -1.73 12.07 3.63
N ASN A 126 -2.86 11.38 3.41
CA ASN A 126 -2.86 10.13 2.63
C ASN A 126 -2.58 10.40 1.16
N GLU A 127 -3.18 11.46 0.59
CA GLU A 127 -2.93 11.88 -0.79
C GLU A 127 -1.46 12.29 -0.99
N ALA A 128 -0.87 12.98 0.00
CA ALA A 128 0.56 13.31 -0.02
C ALA A 128 1.46 12.07 0.03
N ALA A 129 1.08 11.02 0.77
CA ALA A 129 1.79 9.74 0.80
C ALA A 129 1.63 8.98 -0.53
N ASP A 130 0.40 8.86 -1.05
CA ASP A 130 0.08 8.22 -2.34
C ASP A 130 0.89 8.86 -3.49
N GLU A 131 0.89 10.20 -3.56
CA GLU A 131 1.63 10.95 -4.57
C GLU A 131 3.13 10.61 -4.53
N ARG A 132 3.72 10.57 -3.33
CA ARG A 132 5.15 10.26 -3.14
C ARG A 132 5.47 8.80 -3.47
N ALA A 133 4.61 7.86 -3.08
CA ALA A 133 4.76 6.45 -3.43
C ALA A 133 4.69 6.25 -4.95
N ARG A 134 3.72 6.91 -5.63
CA ARG A 134 3.60 6.90 -7.09
C ARG A 134 4.76 7.57 -7.81
N ALA A 135 5.30 8.64 -7.25
CA ALA A 135 6.49 9.29 -7.79
C ALA A 135 7.69 8.31 -7.79
N VAL A 136 7.86 7.51 -6.74
CA VAL A 136 8.89 6.47 -6.70
C VAL A 136 8.65 5.37 -7.74
N SER A 137 7.45 4.78 -7.79
CA SER A 137 7.17 3.69 -8.73
C SER A 137 7.36 4.15 -10.20
N THR A 138 6.96 5.39 -10.50
CA THR A 138 7.19 6.05 -11.78
C THR A 138 8.68 6.31 -12.06
N ALA A 139 9.44 6.73 -11.05
CA ALA A 139 10.88 6.93 -11.19
C ALA A 139 11.61 5.62 -11.51
N TYR A 140 11.19 4.49 -10.92
CA TYR A 140 11.71 3.18 -11.30
C TYR A 140 11.34 2.77 -12.73
N GLN A 141 10.07 2.98 -13.14
CA GLN A 141 9.64 2.70 -14.51
C GLN A 141 10.44 3.49 -15.54
N ASN A 142 10.68 4.77 -15.26
CA ASN A 142 11.36 5.70 -16.16
C ASN A 142 12.89 5.69 -16.00
N ARG A 143 13.43 4.93 -15.03
CA ARG A 143 14.86 4.88 -14.68
C ARG A 143 15.44 6.27 -14.36
N THR A 144 14.68 7.08 -13.64
CA THR A 144 15.10 8.41 -13.16
C THR A 144 15.57 8.36 -11.70
N ALA A 145 16.02 9.49 -11.16
CA ALA A 145 16.35 9.60 -9.74
C ALA A 145 15.14 9.27 -8.87
N ILE A 146 15.35 8.42 -7.86
CA ILE A 146 14.29 8.00 -6.93
C ILE A 146 14.12 9.07 -5.85
N PRO A 147 12.91 9.64 -5.67
CA PRO A 147 12.67 10.58 -4.58
C PRO A 147 12.71 9.85 -3.23
N SER A 148 13.45 10.40 -2.28
CA SER A 148 13.61 9.80 -0.94
C SER A 148 12.98 10.62 0.20
N GLY A 149 12.76 11.92 -0.03
CA GLY A 149 12.34 12.86 1.01
C GLY A 149 13.45 13.26 1.99
N PRO A 150 13.18 14.23 2.87
CA PRO A 150 14.12 14.72 3.89
C PRO A 150 14.29 13.76 5.08
N GLY A 151 13.46 12.72 5.19
CA GLY A 151 13.44 11.82 6.35
C GLY A 151 12.71 12.44 7.54
N TRP A 152 12.99 11.91 8.74
CA TRP A 152 12.40 12.41 9.97
C TRP A 152 13.07 13.71 10.43
N THR A 153 12.31 14.80 10.49
CA THR A 153 12.78 16.11 10.95
C THR A 153 12.03 16.61 12.19
N GLY A 154 11.09 15.81 12.70
CA GLY A 154 10.16 16.18 13.77
C GLY A 154 8.83 16.70 13.24
N ALA A 155 7.76 16.50 14.01
CA ALA A 155 6.42 16.99 13.67
C ALA A 155 6.25 18.51 13.92
N GLY A 156 7.21 19.13 14.61
CA GLY A 156 7.18 20.53 15.02
C GLY A 156 8.33 21.35 14.43
N SER A 157 8.24 21.68 13.14
CA SER A 157 8.99 22.78 12.56
C SER A 157 8.36 23.21 11.23
N THR A 158 7.36 24.07 11.31
CA THR A 158 7.06 25.04 10.25
C THR A 158 8.02 26.20 10.42
N ASP A 159 9.29 26.02 10.09
CA ASP A 159 10.18 27.14 9.82
C ASP A 159 11.33 26.65 8.92
N GLY A 160 11.48 27.36 7.80
CA GLY A 160 12.38 26.98 6.72
C GLY A 160 13.85 27.00 7.13
N ALA A 161 14.59 26.00 6.67
CA ALA A 161 16.04 26.08 6.52
C ALA A 161 16.47 25.23 5.33
N THR A 162 16.73 25.93 4.22
CA THR A 162 17.39 25.43 3.02
C THR A 162 18.82 24.98 3.38
N GLY A 163 19.04 23.68 3.51
CA GLY A 163 20.36 23.08 3.65
C GLY A 163 20.85 22.55 2.30
N ALA A 164 21.71 23.32 1.62
CA ALA A 164 22.40 22.88 0.40
C ALA A 164 23.29 21.64 0.67
N PRO A 165 23.49 20.75 -0.31
CA PRO A 165 24.28 19.54 -0.13
C PRO A 165 25.77 19.88 -0.01
N ARG A 166 26.42 19.40 1.05
CA ARG A 166 27.89 19.33 1.11
C ARG A 166 28.36 18.19 0.23
N THR A 167 29.07 18.54 -0.83
CA THR A 167 29.94 17.67 -1.60
C THR A 167 31.03 17.09 -0.69
N THR A 168 31.11 15.77 -0.61
CA THR A 168 32.33 15.07 -0.21
C THR A 168 32.67 14.03 -1.26
N GLU A 169 33.91 14.16 -1.69
CA GLU A 169 34.65 13.48 -2.74
C GLU A 169 34.88 11.99 -2.45
N ALA A 170 34.92 11.18 -3.51
CA ALA A 170 35.17 9.75 -3.47
C ALA A 170 36.62 9.39 -3.09
N PRO A 171 36.85 8.14 -2.66
CA PRO A 171 37.94 7.38 -3.27
C PRO A 171 37.52 5.98 -3.77
N ARG A 172 38.37 5.49 -4.66
CA ARG A 172 38.26 4.37 -5.60
C ARG A 172 38.25 2.96 -4.97
N THR A 173 37.42 2.12 -5.59
CA THR A 173 37.55 0.68 -5.93
C THR A 173 38.10 -0.33 -4.91
N THR A 174 37.25 -1.30 -4.56
CA THR A 174 37.63 -2.73 -4.44
C THR A 174 36.43 -3.62 -4.78
N GLU A 175 36.62 -4.40 -5.84
CA GLU A 175 36.19 -5.79 -6.12
C GLU A 175 34.84 -6.33 -5.59
N ALA A 176 34.02 -6.78 -6.55
CA ALA A 176 32.70 -7.37 -6.37
C ALA A 176 32.75 -8.86 -5.95
N PRO A 177 31.82 -9.34 -5.11
CA PRO A 177 31.40 -10.73 -5.12
C PRO A 177 30.18 -10.94 -6.03
N ARG A 178 30.25 -12.02 -6.79
CA ARG A 178 29.28 -12.53 -7.76
C ARG A 178 27.98 -12.94 -7.07
N VAL A 179 26.87 -12.30 -7.43
CA VAL A 179 25.48 -12.70 -7.07
C VAL A 179 25.13 -14.04 -7.73
N PRO A 180 24.52 -15.00 -7.03
CA PRO A 180 23.93 -16.16 -7.70
C PRO A 180 22.63 -15.71 -8.41
N ALA A 181 22.44 -16.24 -9.61
CA ALA A 181 21.23 -16.06 -10.39
C ALA A 181 20.02 -16.64 -9.64
N PHE A 182 19.00 -15.81 -9.40
CA PHE A 182 17.68 -16.30 -9.02
C PHE A 182 16.98 -16.81 -10.28
N THR A 183 16.69 -18.11 -10.25
CA THR A 183 15.82 -18.82 -11.19
C THR A 183 14.44 -18.18 -11.24
N GLU A 184 13.90 -18.03 -12.46
CA GLU A 184 12.53 -17.66 -12.75
C GLU A 184 11.55 -18.55 -11.96
N GLU A 185 10.74 -17.91 -11.11
CA GLU A 185 9.62 -18.57 -10.43
C GLU A 185 8.40 -18.60 -11.38
N PRO A 186 7.66 -19.71 -11.43
CA PRO A 186 6.56 -19.87 -12.36
C PRO A 186 5.35 -19.02 -11.96
N ALA A 187 4.56 -18.66 -12.98
CA ALA A 187 3.29 -17.96 -12.85
C ALA A 187 2.40 -18.57 -11.75
N GLN A 188 1.85 -17.68 -10.91
CA GLN A 188 1.12 -18.03 -9.70
C GLN A 188 -0.15 -18.87 -9.99
N PRO A 189 -0.34 -20.00 -9.29
CA PRO A 189 -1.66 -20.44 -8.86
C PRO A 189 -2.03 -19.67 -7.59
N GLY A 190 -3.20 -19.00 -7.61
CA GLY A 190 -3.65 -18.07 -6.59
C GLY A 190 -3.61 -18.63 -5.17
N LEU A 191 -3.07 -17.84 -4.25
CA LEU A 191 -3.05 -18.11 -2.81
C LEU A 191 -4.33 -17.58 -2.12
N PHE A 192 -5.47 -17.76 -2.79
CA PHE A 192 -6.81 -17.61 -2.26
C PHE A 192 -7.65 -18.76 -2.82
N ASP A 193 -7.76 -19.84 -2.06
CA ASP A 193 -8.96 -20.69 -2.07
C ASP A 193 -9.79 -20.41 -0.80
N TRP A 194 -9.91 -19.10 -0.54
CA TRP A 194 -11.00 -18.48 0.20
C TRP A 194 -11.32 -17.23 -0.61
N ALA A 195 -12.09 -17.42 -1.68
CA ALA A 195 -12.76 -16.33 -2.35
C ALA A 195 -13.83 -15.78 -1.39
N GLU A 196 -13.55 -14.69 -0.68
CA GLU A 196 -14.60 -13.69 -0.56
C GLU A 196 -14.66 -13.04 -1.94
N GLU A 197 -15.57 -13.56 -2.77
CA GLU A 197 -16.01 -12.84 -3.96
C GLU A 197 -16.40 -11.41 -3.53
N PRO A 198 -16.16 -10.37 -4.36
CA PRO A 198 -16.85 -9.10 -4.12
C PRO A 198 -18.32 -9.46 -3.94
N ALA A 199 -18.96 -9.14 -2.81
CA ALA A 199 -20.28 -9.67 -2.51
C ALA A 199 -21.23 -9.40 -3.69
N THR A 200 -21.38 -10.42 -4.54
CA THR A 200 -22.09 -10.35 -5.81
C THR A 200 -23.53 -10.64 -5.45
N VAL A 201 -24.28 -9.58 -5.18
CA VAL A 201 -25.72 -9.72 -4.96
C VAL A 201 -26.36 -10.00 -6.31
N SER A 202 -26.78 -11.24 -6.52
CA SER A 202 -27.59 -11.61 -7.68
C SER A 202 -29.04 -11.24 -7.41
N LEU A 203 -29.59 -10.36 -8.25
CA LEU A 203 -30.98 -9.93 -8.20
C LEU A 203 -31.78 -10.63 -9.30
N THR A 204 -32.77 -11.43 -8.94
CA THR A 204 -33.74 -12.00 -9.89
C THR A 204 -35.02 -11.17 -9.85
N LEU A 205 -35.39 -10.56 -10.97
CA LEU A 205 -36.63 -9.80 -11.12
C LEU A 205 -37.65 -10.61 -11.91
N ASN A 206 -38.83 -10.84 -11.34
CA ASN A 206 -39.97 -11.38 -12.06
C ASN A 206 -40.81 -10.22 -12.60
N LEU A 207 -40.83 -10.07 -13.93
CA LEU A 207 -41.62 -9.04 -14.61
C LEU A 207 -42.86 -9.66 -15.24
N ASP A 208 -43.99 -8.96 -15.16
CA ASP A 208 -45.14 -9.30 -15.99
C ASP A 208 -44.84 -9.00 -17.48
N ALA A 209 -45.67 -9.56 -18.38
CA ALA A 209 -45.44 -9.48 -19.81
C ALA A 209 -45.43 -8.03 -20.35
N ASP A 210 -46.23 -7.14 -19.79
CA ASP A 210 -46.31 -5.74 -20.20
C ASP A 210 -45.06 -4.97 -19.74
N THR A 211 -44.65 -5.17 -18.50
CA THR A 211 -43.42 -4.58 -17.94
C THR A 211 -42.17 -5.05 -18.67
N HIS A 212 -42.08 -6.33 -19.03
CA HIS A 212 -40.97 -6.86 -19.83
C HIS A 212 -40.94 -6.21 -21.23
N THR A 213 -42.09 -6.05 -21.88
CA THR A 213 -42.17 -5.44 -23.21
C THR A 213 -41.74 -3.96 -23.19
N ARG A 214 -42.11 -3.22 -22.14
CA ARG A 214 -41.68 -1.82 -21.95
C ARG A 214 -40.16 -1.71 -21.72
N LEU A 215 -39.58 -2.61 -20.92
CA LEU A 215 -38.13 -2.65 -20.69
C LEU A 215 -37.36 -2.87 -21.99
N LEU A 216 -37.76 -3.87 -22.80
CA LEU A 216 -37.12 -4.15 -24.09
C LEU A 216 -37.22 -2.97 -25.06
N SER A 217 -38.39 -2.33 -25.12
CA SER A 217 -38.64 -1.18 -25.99
C SER A 217 -37.74 0.00 -25.63
N ARG A 218 -37.58 0.27 -24.34
CA ARG A 218 -36.72 1.35 -23.84
C ARG A 218 -35.24 1.05 -24.05
N ALA A 219 -34.79 -0.18 -23.77
CA ALA A 219 -33.40 -0.60 -24.00
C ALA A 219 -33.01 -0.42 -25.49
N ARG A 220 -33.92 -0.77 -26.40
CA ARG A 220 -33.72 -0.58 -27.84
C ARG A 220 -33.64 0.90 -28.24
N ALA A 221 -34.47 1.76 -27.66
CA ALA A 221 -34.44 3.20 -27.93
C ALA A 221 -33.11 3.83 -27.49
N GLU A 222 -32.56 3.36 -26.36
CA GLU A 222 -31.29 3.84 -25.80
C GLU A 222 -30.05 3.11 -26.36
N ARG A 223 -30.25 2.13 -27.27
CA ARG A 223 -29.19 1.27 -27.85
C ARG A 223 -28.36 0.53 -26.79
N LEU A 224 -29.00 0.13 -25.71
CA LEU A 224 -28.42 -0.64 -24.60
C LEU A 224 -29.05 -2.05 -24.54
N SER A 225 -28.39 -2.98 -23.85
CA SER A 225 -29.05 -4.21 -23.44
C SER A 225 -30.02 -3.94 -22.27
N PRO A 226 -31.05 -4.77 -22.06
CA PRO A 226 -31.96 -4.62 -20.91
C PRO A 226 -31.23 -4.62 -19.57
N GLU A 227 -30.19 -5.45 -19.43
CA GLU A 227 -29.37 -5.56 -18.23
C GLU A 227 -28.50 -4.31 -18.02
N ALA A 228 -27.93 -3.76 -19.10
CA ALA A 228 -27.16 -2.52 -19.04
C ALA A 228 -28.06 -1.31 -18.71
N LEU A 229 -29.28 -1.29 -19.26
CA LEU A 229 -30.27 -0.28 -18.91
C LEU A 229 -30.68 -0.36 -17.44
N ILE A 230 -30.94 -1.57 -16.91
CA ILE A 230 -31.25 -1.76 -15.47
C ILE A 230 -30.08 -1.32 -14.60
N ARG A 231 -28.83 -1.67 -14.97
CA ARG A 231 -27.62 -1.23 -14.25
C ARG A 231 -27.43 0.28 -14.25
N SER A 232 -27.92 0.99 -15.28
CA SER A 232 -27.83 2.45 -15.35
C SER A 232 -28.85 3.18 -14.46
N LEU A 233 -29.85 2.47 -13.93
CA LEU A 233 -30.91 3.02 -13.08
C LEU A 233 -30.66 2.79 -11.58
N LEU A 234 -29.59 2.07 -11.21
CA LEU A 234 -29.14 1.79 -9.85
C LEU A 234 -27.99 2.72 -9.47
#